data_AF-A0A7S2B5E4-F1
#
_entry.id   AF-A0A7S2B5E4-F1
#
_cell.length_a   1.000
_cell.length_b   1.000
_cell.length_c   1.000
_cell.angle_alpha   90.00
_cell.angle_beta   90.00
_cell.angle_gamma   90.00
#
_symmetry.space_group_name_H-M   'P 1'
#
loop_
_entity.id
_entity.type
_entity.pdbx_description
1 polymer ?
#
loop_
_entity_poly.entity_id
_entity_poly.type
_entity_poly.pdbx_seq_one_letter_code
_entity_poly.pdbx_strand_id
1 'polypeptide(L)'
;ENSNPLVPEWLEDYLRAKRAVERALASNDQIRSVVVRPSLVYSPDRLASLPAVGAFTVANKIGIPGIDKPVLVDDVAAALVDSVLYGEGEPDSVLRYEAIEQRASRWRERM
;
A
#
# COMPACT_ATOMS: atom_id res chain seq x y z
N GLU A 1 8.83 -24.60 12.67
CA GLU A 1 8.68 -23.38 11.86
C GLU A 1 9.89 -23.28 10.95
N ASN A 2 9.70 -23.27 9.63
CA ASN A 2 10.79 -23.10 8.66
C ASN A 2 10.95 -21.61 8.37
N SER A 3 11.73 -20.91 9.20
CA SER A 3 12.17 -19.55 8.90
C SER A 3 13.01 -19.57 7.63
N ASN A 4 12.63 -18.79 6.60
CA ASN A 4 13.43 -18.64 5.39
C ASN A 4 14.73 -17.88 5.78
N PRO A 5 15.92 -18.48 5.67
CA PRO A 5 17.17 -17.86 6.13
C PRO A 5 17.53 -16.56 5.40
N LEU A 6 16.84 -16.25 4.31
CA LEU A 6 17.02 -15.03 3.52
C LEU A 6 16.16 -13.85 4.00
N VAL A 7 15.18 -14.09 4.87
CA VAL A 7 14.26 -13.05 5.37
C VAL A 7 14.60 -12.77 6.83
N PRO A 8 14.93 -11.52 7.20
CA PRO A 8 15.14 -11.15 8.60
C PRO A 8 13.89 -11.44 9.45
N GLU A 9 14.08 -11.96 10.66
CA GLU A 9 12.99 -12.33 11.58
C GLU A 9 12.03 -11.15 11.83
N TRP A 10 12.56 -9.95 12.06
CA TRP A 10 11.76 -8.74 12.26
C TRP A 10 10.82 -8.43 11.08
N LEU A 11 11.22 -8.76 9.86
CA LEU A 11 10.43 -8.53 8.66
C LEU A 11 9.31 -9.56 8.56
N GLU A 12 9.60 -10.81 8.91
CA GLU A 12 8.58 -11.85 9.00
C GLU A 12 7.50 -11.49 10.03
N ASP A 13 7.91 -11.07 11.23
CA ASP A 13 7.00 -10.66 12.29
C ASP A 13 6.15 -9.45 11.89
N TYR A 14 6.78 -8.45 11.27
CA TYR A 14 6.08 -7.28 10.74
C TYR A 14 5.00 -7.68 9.73
N LEU A 15 5.33 -8.54 8.77
CA LEU A 15 4.39 -9.00 7.76
C LEU A 15 3.28 -9.85 8.38
N ARG A 16 3.61 -10.74 9.33
CA ARG A 16 2.65 -11.57 10.06
C ARG A 16 1.63 -10.71 10.80
N ALA A 17 2.08 -9.65 11.48
CA ALA A 17 1.21 -8.70 12.16
C ALA A 17 0.27 -7.98 11.18
N LYS A 18 0.77 -7.48 10.04
CA LYS A 18 -0.07 -6.84 9.02
C LYS A 18 -1.13 -7.79 8.44
N ARG A 19 -0.77 -9.04 8.16
CA ARG A 19 -1.71 -10.08 7.68
C ARG A 19 -2.76 -10.47 8.71
N ALA A 20 -2.44 -10.38 10.01
CA ALA A 20 -3.44 -10.59 11.06
C ALA A 20 -4.53 -9.51 11.01
N VAL A 21 -4.16 -8.24 10.80
CA VAL A 21 -5.13 -7.13 10.64
C VAL A 21 -6.02 -7.34 9.42
N GLU A 22 -5.43 -7.68 8.27
CA GLU A 22 -6.21 -7.93 7.05
C GLU A 22 -7.21 -9.07 7.22
N ARG A 23 -6.82 -10.16 7.90
CA ARG A 23 -7.73 -11.28 8.19
C ARG A 23 -8.87 -10.88 9.12
N ALA A 24 -8.56 -10.10 10.16
CA ALA A 24 -9.59 -9.62 11.09
C ALA A 24 -10.60 -8.70 10.40
N LEU A 25 -10.13 -7.83 9.49
CA LEU A 25 -11.00 -6.98 8.68
C LEU A 25 -11.85 -7.79 7.69
N ALA A 26 -11.26 -8.77 7.01
CA ALA A 26 -11.98 -9.64 6.08
C ALA A 26 -13.05 -10.52 6.75
N SER A 27 -12.96 -10.73 8.07
CA SER A 27 -13.97 -11.47 8.85
C SER A 27 -15.09 -10.58 9.41
N ASN A 28 -15.08 -9.28 9.13
CA ASN A 28 -16.06 -8.32 9.65
C ASN A 28 -17.03 -7.87 8.56
N ASP A 29 -18.27 -8.36 8.61
CA ASP A 29 -19.32 -8.04 7.63
C ASP A 29 -20.19 -6.84 8.03
N GLN A 30 -19.95 -6.23 9.21
CA GLN A 30 -20.77 -5.13 9.72
C GLN A 30 -20.34 -3.77 9.18
N ILE A 31 -19.08 -3.64 8.77
CA ILE A 31 -18.48 -2.40 8.32
C ILE A 31 -17.71 -2.68 7.03
N ARG A 32 -18.02 -1.94 5.96
CA ARG A 32 -17.25 -1.99 4.72
C ARG A 32 -15.78 -1.70 5.02
N SER A 33 -14.89 -2.60 4.62
CA SER A 33 -13.47 -2.49 4.92
C SER A 33 -12.69 -2.10 3.68
N VAL A 34 -11.68 -1.24 3.86
CA VAL A 34 -10.75 -0.87 2.79
C VAL A 34 -9.34 -1.10 3.30
N VAL A 35 -8.59 -1.96 2.60
CA VAL A 35 -7.20 -2.26 2.95
C VAL A 35 -6.30 -1.56 1.97
N VAL A 36 -5.67 -0.47 2.40
CA VAL A 36 -4.63 0.20 1.61
C VAL A 36 -3.30 -0.48 1.89
N ARG A 37 -2.74 -1.16 0.89
CA ARG A 37 -1.46 -1.87 0.97
C ARG A 37 -0.41 -1.13 0.12
N PRO A 38 0.14 -0.02 0.63
CA PRO A 38 1.20 0.66 -0.06
C PRO A 38 2.50 -0.15 -0.02
N SER A 39 3.39 0.19 -0.92
CA SER A 39 4.79 -0.23 -0.94
C SER A 39 5.62 0.70 -0.03
N LEU A 40 6.79 1.17 -0.50
CA LEU A 40 7.53 2.26 0.11
C LEU A 40 6.75 3.58 -0.02
N VAL A 41 6.22 4.07 1.10
CA VAL A 41 5.58 5.40 1.18
C VAL A 41 6.66 6.47 1.38
N TYR A 42 6.59 7.57 0.61
CA TYR A 42 7.53 8.68 0.76
C TYR A 42 6.88 10.06 0.63
N SER A 43 7.60 11.08 1.08
CA SER A 43 7.28 12.49 0.88
C SER A 43 8.47 13.16 0.19
N PRO A 44 8.27 14.02 -0.83
CA PRO A 44 9.35 14.73 -1.51
C PRO A 44 10.18 15.60 -0.56
N ASP A 45 9.57 16.09 0.52
CA ASP A 45 10.23 16.94 1.52
C ASP A 45 11.23 16.16 2.38
N ARG A 46 11.14 14.82 2.40
CA ARG A 46 12.10 13.95 3.09
C ARG A 46 13.19 13.47 2.14
N LEU A 47 14.12 14.36 1.82
CA LEU A 47 15.22 14.13 0.88
C LEU A 47 16.05 12.86 1.20
N ALA A 48 16.23 12.54 2.47
CA ALA A 48 16.96 11.34 2.90
C ALA A 48 16.34 10.01 2.41
N SER A 49 15.05 10.00 2.08
CA SER A 49 14.35 8.81 1.56
C SER A 49 14.53 8.61 0.04
N LEU A 50 14.93 9.66 -0.69
CA LEU A 50 14.96 9.65 -2.16
C LEU A 50 15.89 8.60 -2.77
N PRO A 51 17.08 8.28 -2.20
CA PRO A 51 17.89 7.19 -2.72
C PRO A 51 17.16 5.83 -2.71
N ALA A 52 16.44 5.52 -1.62
CA ALA A 52 15.64 4.30 -1.52
C ALA A 52 14.45 4.32 -2.50
N VAL A 53 13.78 5.47 -2.64
CA VAL A 53 12.70 5.66 -3.63
C VAL A 53 13.22 5.40 -5.06
N GLY A 54 14.38 5.94 -5.41
CA GLY A 54 15.01 5.71 -6.70
C GLY A 54 15.31 4.23 -6.94
N ALA A 55 15.89 3.54 -5.96
CA ALA A 55 16.18 2.10 -6.05
C ALA A 55 14.91 1.26 -6.28
N PHE A 56 13.86 1.49 -5.49
CA PHE A 56 12.59 0.77 -5.63
C PHE A 56 11.87 1.08 -6.95
N THR A 57 11.94 2.34 -7.42
CA THR A 57 11.35 2.74 -8.70
C THR A 57 12.01 2.01 -9.87
N VAL A 58 13.34 1.97 -9.89
CA VAL A 58 14.08 1.26 -10.94
C VAL A 58 13.82 -0.24 -10.87
N ALA A 59 13.89 -0.82 -9.67
CA ALA A 59 13.67 -2.25 -9.43
C ALA A 59 12.26 -2.73 -9.83
N ASN A 60 11.23 -1.94 -9.52
CA ASN A 60 9.87 -2.21 -9.98
C ASN A 60 9.78 -2.12 -11.51
N LYS A 61 10.38 -1.10 -12.13
CA LYS A 61 10.34 -0.90 -13.59
C LYS A 61 10.98 -2.04 -14.37
N ILE A 62 12.03 -2.67 -13.82
CA ILE A 62 12.69 -3.84 -14.43
C ILE A 62 12.02 -5.18 -14.03
N GLY A 63 10.96 -5.14 -13.23
CA GLY A 63 10.14 -6.31 -12.90
C GLY A 63 10.72 -7.24 -11.84
N ILE A 64 11.52 -6.73 -10.88
CA ILE A 64 12.00 -7.57 -9.78
C ILE A 64 10.80 -8.11 -8.97
N PRO A 65 10.66 -9.43 -8.80
CA PRO A 65 9.55 -10.01 -8.05
C PRO A 65 9.49 -9.50 -6.60
N GLY A 66 8.30 -9.06 -6.19
CA GLY A 66 8.06 -8.58 -4.82
C GLY A 66 8.45 -7.12 -4.56
N ILE A 67 8.94 -6.38 -5.56
CA ILE A 67 9.21 -4.95 -5.44
C ILE A 67 8.12 -4.15 -6.15
N ASP A 68 7.31 -3.47 -5.34
CA ASP A 68 6.26 -2.56 -5.80
C ASP A 68 6.81 -1.13 -5.91
N LYS A 69 6.25 -0.34 -6.83
CA LYS A 69 6.61 1.06 -7.06
C LYS A 69 6.35 1.90 -5.80
N PRO A 70 7.27 2.78 -5.36
CA PRO A 70 7.02 3.70 -4.26
C PRO A 70 5.82 4.62 -4.51
N VAL A 71 5.11 4.98 -3.45
CA VAL A 71 3.91 5.83 -3.52
C VAL A 71 4.08 7.08 -2.67
N LEU A 72 3.51 8.19 -3.12
CA LEU A 72 3.49 9.42 -2.33
C LEU A 72 2.55 9.27 -1.14
N VAL A 73 2.92 9.88 -0.01
CA VAL A 73 2.05 9.97 1.17
C VAL A 73 0.70 10.63 0.84
N ASP A 74 0.71 11.63 -0.05
CA ASP A 74 -0.49 12.31 -0.51
C ASP A 74 -1.39 11.42 -1.36
N ASP A 75 -0.80 10.52 -2.17
CA ASP A 75 -1.58 9.54 -2.94
C ASP A 75 -2.28 8.54 -2.01
N VAL A 76 -1.58 8.09 -0.97
CA VAL A 76 -2.15 7.20 0.04
C VAL A 76 -3.31 7.88 0.78
N ALA A 77 -3.12 9.14 1.18
CA ALA A 77 -4.17 9.92 1.84
C ALA A 77 -5.38 10.15 0.93
N ALA A 78 -5.14 10.57 -0.32
CA ALA A 78 -6.18 10.77 -1.32
C ALA A 78 -6.96 9.48 -1.60
N ALA A 79 -6.27 8.35 -1.76
CA ALA A 79 -6.90 7.06 -1.98
C ALA A 79 -7.75 6.62 -0.77
N LEU A 80 -7.30 6.87 0.46
CA LEU A 80 -8.09 6.60 1.67
C LEU A 80 -9.39 7.43 1.68
N VAL A 81 -9.29 8.74 1.44
CA VAL A 81 -10.46 9.63 1.44
C VAL A 81 -11.44 9.26 0.34
N ASP A 82 -10.97 9.04 -0.89
CA ASP A 82 -11.80 8.57 -2.01
C ASP A 82 -12.49 7.25 -1.69
N SER A 83 -11.78 6.32 -1.05
CA SER A 83 -12.35 5.01 -0.68
C SER A 83 -13.40 5.10 0.41
N VAL A 84 -13.26 6.01 1.36
CA VAL A 84 -14.26 6.22 2.42
C VAL A 84 -15.49 6.91 1.85
N LEU A 85 -15.31 7.99 1.08
CA LEU A 85 -16.41 8.85 0.64
C LEU A 85 -17.15 8.36 -0.60
N TYR A 86 -16.45 7.69 -1.52
CA TYR A 86 -16.99 7.31 -2.83
C TYR A 86 -16.83 5.83 -3.17
N GLY A 87 -16.33 5.03 -2.23
CA GLY A 87 -16.13 3.58 -2.43
C GLY A 87 -17.38 2.71 -2.21
N GLU A 88 -18.57 3.31 -2.10
CA GLU A 88 -19.81 2.53 -1.96
C GLU A 88 -20.11 1.75 -3.25
N GLY A 89 -20.49 0.48 -3.12
CA GLY A 89 -20.78 -0.41 -4.25
C GLY A 89 -19.55 -0.95 -4.99
N GLU A 90 -18.35 -0.48 -4.66
CA GLU A 90 -17.11 -1.15 -5.07
C GLU A 90 -16.84 -2.34 -4.15
N PRO A 91 -16.38 -3.50 -4.67
CA PRO A 91 -16.05 -4.64 -3.84
C PRO A 91 -14.97 -4.28 -2.81
N ASP A 92 -15.06 -4.87 -1.61
CA ASP A 92 -14.03 -4.78 -0.58
C ASP A 92 -12.68 -5.13 -1.19
N SER A 93 -11.82 -4.11 -1.32
CA SER A 93 -10.61 -4.21 -2.12
C SER A 93 -9.38 -3.94 -1.27
N VAL A 94 -8.42 -4.85 -1.43
CA VAL A 94 -7.04 -4.57 -1.07
C VAL A 94 -6.45 -3.71 -2.19
N LEU A 95 -6.19 -2.45 -1.89
CA LEU A 95 -5.63 -1.48 -2.81
C LEU A 95 -4.10 -1.57 -2.80
N ARG A 96 -3.53 -2.07 -3.90
CA ARG A 96 -2.09 -2.00 -4.18
C ARG A 96 -1.72 -0.67 -4.83
N TYR A 97 -0.44 -0.43 -5.08
CA TYR A 97 0.08 0.86 -5.54
C TYR A 97 -0.64 1.38 -6.79
N GLU A 98 -1.03 0.51 -7.72
CA GLU A 98 -1.75 0.89 -8.94
C GLU A 98 -3.14 1.46 -8.61
N ALA A 99 -3.87 0.78 -7.72
CA ALA A 99 -5.20 1.20 -7.30
C ALA A 99 -5.14 2.47 -6.42
N ILE A 100 -4.08 2.62 -5.63
CA ILE A 100 -3.80 3.84 -4.85
C ILE A 100 -3.61 5.02 -5.81
N GLU A 101 -2.74 4.90 -6.81
CA GLU A 101 -2.47 5.96 -7.79
C GLU A 101 -3.73 6.33 -8.59
N GLN A 102 -4.52 5.33 -9.00
CA GLN A 102 -5.78 5.54 -9.70
C GLN A 102 -6.77 6.33 -8.83
N ARG A 103 -7.01 5.91 -7.59
CA ARG A 103 -7.93 6.60 -6.69
C ARG A 103 -7.44 8.01 -6.32
N ALA A 104 -6.15 8.18 -6.11
CA ALA A 104 -5.56 9.49 -5.88
C ALA A 104 -5.78 10.44 -7.06
N SER A 105 -5.69 9.92 -8.29
CA SER A 105 -5.99 10.69 -9.51
C SER A 105 -7.47 11.08 -9.57
N ARG A 106 -8.39 10.14 -9.32
CA ARG A 106 -9.84 10.43 -9.23
C ARG A 106 -10.16 11.50 -8.20
N TRP A 107 -9.53 11.44 -7.03
CA TRP A 107 -9.72 12.44 -5.97
C TRP A 107 -9.29 13.84 -6.40
N ARG A 108 -8.14 13.96 -7.07
CA ARG A 108 -7.64 15.24 -7.60
C ARG A 108 -8.56 15.81 -8.68
N GLU A 109 -9.15 14.98 -9.53
CA GLU A 109 -10.09 15.42 -10.57
C GLU A 109 -11.41 15.97 -10.00
N ARG A 110 -11.73 15.65 -8.74
CA ARG A 110 -12.94 16.13 -8.05
C ARG A 110 -12.74 17.45 -7.31
N MET A 111 -11.50 17.89 -7.10
CA MET A 111 -11.18 19.19 -6.48
C MET A 111 -11.09 20.29 -7.53
#